data_AF-A0A7S0GHB7-F1
#
_entry.id   AF-A0A7S0GHB7-F1
#
_cell.length_a   1.000
_cell.length_b   1.000
_cell.length_c   1.000
_cell.angle_alpha   90.00
_cell.angle_beta   90.00
_cell.angle_gamma   90.00
#
_symmetry.space_group_name_H-M   'P 1'
#
loop_
_entity.id
_entity.type
_entity.pdbx_description
1 polymer ?
#
loop_
_entity_poly.entity_id
_entity_poly.type
_entity_poly.pdbx_seq_one_letter_code
_entity_poly.pdbx_strand_id
1 'polypeptide(L)'
;GIAVMGHVGLTPQAISVLGGFRAQGRSAIRARKILDEALRLQDAGACSVVLECVPSNVARVITDALEIPTIGIGAGPHTDGQVLVYHDMLGMTSHPHHEHFVPKFCKRYARVGDAVAEGLEQFKQDVKGGSFPGEEFSPYKMTEAEEIAFDNLLAQDAMNREKSKDVAARRLKEEDEYESLNLYGGSSNGNDNDNGNGSANGDNSTK
;
A
#
# COMPACT_ATOMS: atom_id res chain seq x y z
N GLY A 1 29.82 15.84 4.95
CA GLY A 1 29.29 15.35 6.23
C GLY A 1 27.78 15.23 6.15
N ILE A 2 27.17 14.43 7.01
CA ILE A 2 25.71 14.32 7.13
C ILE A 2 25.33 15.01 8.45
N ALA A 3 24.45 16.01 8.39
CA ALA A 3 23.93 16.65 9.58
C ALA A 3 22.98 15.70 10.30
N VAL A 4 23.13 15.56 11.63
CA VAL A 4 22.34 14.62 12.43
C VAL A 4 21.59 15.39 13.51
N MET A 5 20.28 15.19 13.56
CA MET A 5 19.44 15.61 14.67
C MET A 5 19.22 14.40 15.59
N GLY A 6 19.62 14.55 16.85
CA GLY A 6 19.36 13.55 17.88
C GLY A 6 17.87 13.51 18.27
N HIS A 7 17.44 12.44 18.93
CA HIS A 7 16.10 12.33 19.50
C HIS A 7 16.18 11.56 20.81
N VAL A 8 15.77 12.19 21.91
CA VAL A 8 15.69 11.57 23.25
C VAL A 8 14.31 11.74 23.89
N GLY A 9 14.07 11.01 24.98
CA GLY A 9 12.76 10.94 25.61
C GLY A 9 11.98 9.76 25.07
N LEU A 10 10.72 9.98 24.68
CA LEU A 10 9.91 8.93 24.05
C LEU A 10 10.33 8.78 22.59
N THR A 11 11.10 7.76 22.27
CA THR A 11 11.44 7.42 20.87
C THR A 11 10.43 6.40 20.32
N PRO A 12 9.51 6.77 19.41
CA PRO A 12 8.41 5.89 19.00
C PRO A 12 8.86 4.54 18.42
N GLN A 13 10.06 4.46 17.83
CA GLN A 13 10.62 3.20 17.31
C GLN A 13 10.88 2.16 18.42
N ALA A 14 11.06 2.61 19.67
CA ALA A 14 11.29 1.76 20.83
C ALA A 14 10.02 1.49 21.65
N ILE A 15 8.82 1.74 21.08
CA ILE A 15 7.56 1.70 21.83
C ILE A 15 7.29 0.39 22.57
N SER A 16 7.64 -0.76 21.98
CA SER A 16 7.49 -2.07 22.61
C SER A 16 8.34 -2.21 23.87
N VAL A 17 9.55 -1.65 23.86
CA VAL A 17 10.47 -1.64 25.00
C VAL A 17 10.02 -0.63 26.07
N LEU A 18 9.46 0.50 25.63
CA LEU A 18 8.98 1.58 26.52
C LEU A 18 7.60 1.31 27.12
N GLY A 19 6.88 0.29 26.64
CA GLY A 19 5.55 -0.08 27.13
C GLY A 19 4.44 0.89 26.70
N GLY A 20 4.56 1.44 25.48
CA GLY A 20 3.58 2.35 24.88
C GLY A 20 4.00 3.82 24.89
N PHE A 21 3.12 4.68 24.36
CA PHE A 21 3.30 6.13 24.33
C PHE A 21 3.13 6.74 25.72
N ARG A 22 4.20 6.73 26.52
CA ARG A 22 4.21 7.23 27.90
C ARG A 22 5.25 8.32 28.05
N ALA A 23 4.94 9.30 28.90
CA ALA A 23 5.89 10.35 29.24
C ALA A 23 7.15 9.76 29.91
N GLN A 24 8.31 10.19 29.46
CA GLN A 24 9.62 9.78 29.97
C GLN A 24 10.14 10.77 31.01
N GLY A 25 11.20 10.43 31.76
CA GLY A 25 11.81 11.39 32.70
C GLY A 25 10.97 11.75 33.94
N ARG A 26 9.95 10.96 34.30
CA ARG A 26 9.07 11.25 35.46
C ARG A 26 9.71 11.07 36.85
N SER A 27 10.90 10.46 36.92
CA SER A 27 11.68 10.36 38.16
C SER A 27 13.03 11.03 37.94
N ALA A 28 13.66 11.53 39.02
CA ALA A 28 14.95 12.22 38.93
C ALA A 28 16.02 11.38 38.22
N ILE A 29 16.08 10.07 38.51
CA ILE A 29 17.02 9.14 37.86
C ILE A 29 16.75 9.05 36.34
N ARG A 30 15.48 8.96 35.92
CA ARG A 30 15.14 8.90 34.50
C ARG A 30 15.37 10.23 33.80
N ALA A 31 15.05 11.35 34.43
CA ALA A 31 15.31 12.69 33.90
C ALA A 31 16.82 12.90 33.69
N ARG A 32 17.63 12.49 34.66
CA ARG A 32 19.10 12.57 34.55
C ARG A 32 19.63 11.75 33.38
N LYS A 33 19.13 10.54 33.18
CA LYS A 33 19.52 9.70 32.04
C LYS A 33 19.25 10.38 30.70
N ILE A 34 18.08 11.01 30.54
CA ILE A 34 17.73 11.72 29.29
C ILE A 34 18.67 12.91 29.05
N LEU A 35 19.02 13.65 30.11
CA LEU A 35 20.03 14.72 30.01
C LEU A 35 21.39 14.16 29.58
N ASP A 36 21.86 13.09 30.21
CA ASP A 36 23.14 12.46 29.86
C ASP A 36 23.13 11.93 28.42
N GLU A 37 22.01 11.36 27.94
CA GLU A 37 21.82 10.93 26.55
C GLU A 37 21.89 12.11 25.58
N ALA A 38 21.23 13.23 25.89
CA ALA A 38 21.24 14.43 25.06
C ALA A 38 22.63 15.06 24.94
N LEU A 39 23.36 15.17 26.07
CA LEU A 39 24.75 15.64 26.09
C LEU A 39 25.65 14.74 25.25
N ARG A 40 25.51 13.42 25.36
CA ARG A 40 26.28 12.47 24.55
C ARG A 40 26.01 12.58 23.05
N LEU A 41 24.78 12.91 22.65
CA LEU A 41 24.46 13.17 21.25
C LEU A 41 25.14 14.44 20.75
N GLN A 42 25.16 15.51 21.56
CA GLN A 42 25.92 16.72 21.25
C GLN A 42 27.42 16.42 21.12
N ASP A 43 28.01 15.71 22.09
CA ASP A 43 29.43 15.35 22.06
C ASP A 43 29.80 14.50 20.84
N ALA A 44 28.85 13.70 20.34
CA ALA A 44 29.00 12.91 19.12
C ALA A 44 28.85 13.75 17.82
N GLY A 45 28.52 15.03 17.92
CA GLY A 45 28.41 15.97 16.80
C GLY A 45 27.00 16.15 16.25
N ALA A 46 25.94 15.83 17.01
CA ALA A 46 24.58 16.19 16.62
C ALA A 46 24.45 17.72 16.50
N CYS A 47 23.75 18.20 15.48
CA CYS A 47 23.55 19.64 15.26
C CYS A 47 22.30 20.19 15.95
N SER A 48 21.44 19.32 16.49
CA SER A 48 20.23 19.64 17.27
C SER A 48 19.67 18.37 17.92
N VAL A 49 18.74 18.50 18.87
CA VAL A 49 18.10 17.35 19.54
C VAL A 49 16.58 17.56 19.69
N VAL A 50 15.79 16.56 19.30
CA VAL A 50 14.36 16.50 19.63
C VAL A 50 14.16 15.94 21.04
N LEU A 51 13.32 16.62 21.83
CA LEU A 51 12.85 16.16 23.13
C LEU A 51 11.36 15.78 23.03
N GLU A 52 11.05 14.49 23.10
CA GLU A 52 9.67 13.98 22.97
C GLU A 52 9.10 13.49 24.30
N CYS A 53 7.90 13.97 24.65
CA CYS A 53 7.12 13.55 25.81
C CYS A 53 7.90 13.53 27.14
N VAL A 54 8.60 14.62 27.45
CA VAL A 54 9.33 14.82 28.71
C VAL A 54 8.68 15.92 29.56
N PRO A 55 8.77 15.88 30.91
CA PRO A 55 8.29 16.96 31.76
C PRO A 55 8.93 18.29 31.40
N SER A 56 8.13 19.37 31.42
CA SER A 56 8.56 20.73 31.05
C SER A 56 9.82 21.20 31.79
N ASN A 57 9.95 20.88 33.08
CA ASN A 57 11.13 21.22 33.86
C ASN A 57 12.39 20.45 33.44
N VAL A 58 12.23 19.22 32.94
CA VAL A 58 13.34 18.41 32.41
C VAL A 58 13.78 18.96 31.07
N ALA A 59 12.84 19.28 30.18
CA ALA A 59 13.15 19.91 28.88
C ALA A 59 13.90 21.22 29.04
N ARG A 60 13.48 22.09 29.98
CA ARG A 60 14.18 23.33 30.30
C ARG A 60 15.63 23.08 30.70
N VAL A 61 15.87 22.16 31.65
CA VAL A 61 17.22 21.84 32.12
C VAL A 61 18.10 21.30 30.98
N ILE A 62 17.55 20.48 30.08
CA ILE A 62 18.28 19.98 28.91
C ILE A 62 18.60 21.11 27.95
N THR A 63 17.64 21.98 27.66
CA THR A 63 17.80 23.13 26.77
C THR A 63 18.87 24.09 27.29
N ASP A 64 18.84 24.41 28.59
CA ASP A 64 19.84 25.27 29.23
C ASP A 64 21.25 24.65 29.26
N ALA A 65 21.36 23.32 29.17
CA ALA A 65 22.63 22.59 29.27
C ALA A 65 23.29 22.30 27.92
N LEU A 66 22.54 22.32 26.81
CA LEU A 66 23.05 22.07 25.47
C LEU A 66 23.50 23.38 24.81
N GLU A 67 24.53 23.29 23.97
CA GLU A 67 24.98 24.37 23.10
C GLU A 67 24.28 24.33 21.73
N ILE A 68 23.62 23.21 21.41
CA ILE A 68 22.87 22.99 20.17
C ILE A 68 21.35 23.16 20.39
N PRO A 69 20.58 23.55 19.35
CA PRO A 69 19.14 23.77 19.49
C PRO A 69 18.36 22.52 19.90
N THR A 70 17.37 22.72 20.75
CA THR A 70 16.39 21.72 21.16
C THR A 70 15.03 21.95 20.51
N ILE A 71 14.39 20.86 20.05
CA ILE A 71 13.05 20.91 19.45
C ILE A 71 12.09 20.08 20.30
N GLY A 72 11.05 20.70 20.84
CA GLY A 72 10.10 20.05 21.72
C GLY A 72 8.88 19.48 20.99
N ILE A 73 8.45 18.29 21.40
CA ILE A 73 7.11 17.76 21.11
C ILE A 73 6.55 17.09 22.37
N GLY A 74 5.57 17.74 22.99
CA GLY A 74 5.12 17.33 24.33
C GLY A 74 6.18 17.51 25.42
N ALA A 75 7.07 18.49 25.24
CA ALA A 75 8.18 18.82 26.16
C ALA A 75 8.00 20.17 26.88
N GLY A 76 6.85 20.82 26.75
CA GLY A 76 6.62 22.16 27.28
C GLY A 76 7.25 23.27 26.42
N PRO A 77 7.16 24.53 26.86
CA PRO A 77 7.51 25.70 26.03
C PRO A 77 8.98 26.12 26.13
N HIS A 78 9.81 25.42 26.88
CA HIS A 78 11.17 25.85 27.22
C HIS A 78 12.26 25.33 26.27
N THR A 79 11.89 24.66 25.18
CA THR A 79 12.81 24.30 24.10
C THR A 79 12.92 25.43 23.08
N ASP A 80 13.99 25.45 22.29
CA ASP A 80 14.27 26.51 21.31
C ASP A 80 13.28 26.54 20.14
N GLY A 81 12.76 25.36 19.78
CA GLY A 81 11.73 25.18 18.78
C GLY A 81 10.67 24.17 19.19
N GLN A 82 9.64 24.03 18.36
CA GLN A 82 8.53 23.10 18.57
C GLN A 82 8.25 22.32 17.28
N VAL A 83 7.81 21.08 17.41
CA VAL A 83 7.32 20.25 16.31
C VAL A 83 6.01 19.57 16.68
N LEU A 84 5.11 19.45 15.70
CA LEU A 84 3.87 18.69 15.80
C LEU A 84 3.69 17.88 14.51
N VAL A 85 2.95 16.78 14.60
CA VAL A 85 2.52 16.04 13.42
C VAL A 85 1.43 16.85 12.70
N TYR A 86 1.68 17.15 11.43
CA TYR A 86 0.79 17.93 10.56
C TYR A 86 -0.68 17.47 10.60
N HIS A 87 -0.91 16.16 10.50
CA HIS A 87 -2.26 15.57 10.54
C HIS A 87 -2.99 15.82 11.86
N ASP A 88 -2.27 15.70 12.98
CA ASP A 88 -2.84 15.91 14.32
C ASP A 88 -3.18 17.38 14.54
N MET A 89 -2.26 18.28 14.15
CA MET A 89 -2.45 19.72 14.35
C MET A 89 -3.55 20.28 13.44
N LEU A 90 -3.77 19.73 12.25
CA LEU A 90 -4.85 20.17 11.35
C LEU A 90 -6.16 19.39 11.52
N GLY A 91 -6.18 18.39 12.41
CA GLY A 91 -7.37 17.56 12.61
C GLY A 91 -7.82 16.87 11.33
N MET A 92 -6.90 16.27 10.58
CA MET A 92 -7.20 15.64 9.29
C MET A 92 -7.95 14.31 9.41
N THR A 93 -7.84 13.64 10.55
CA THR A 93 -8.55 12.40 10.83
C THR A 93 -9.77 12.69 11.67
N SER A 94 -10.95 12.51 11.08
CA SER A 94 -12.27 12.82 11.68
C SER A 94 -13.10 11.57 11.94
N HIS A 95 -12.57 10.36 11.64
CA HIS A 95 -13.28 9.13 11.98
C HIS A 95 -13.38 9.00 13.51
N PRO A 96 -14.54 8.62 14.09
CA PRO A 96 -14.70 8.40 15.54
C PRO A 96 -13.68 7.42 16.16
N HIS A 97 -13.11 6.50 15.37
CA HIS A 97 -12.02 5.63 15.83
C HIS A 97 -10.66 6.33 15.92
N HIS A 98 -10.46 7.49 15.28
CA HIS A 98 -9.22 8.26 15.28
C HIS A 98 -9.30 9.56 16.08
N GLU A 99 -10.50 10.07 16.37
CA GLU A 99 -10.68 11.29 17.16
C GLU A 99 -10.11 11.17 18.58
N HIS A 100 -10.09 9.95 19.13
CA HIS A 100 -9.52 9.64 20.45
C HIS A 100 -7.99 9.49 20.48
N PHE A 101 -7.30 9.58 19.33
CA PHE A 101 -5.86 9.30 19.22
C PHE A 101 -4.97 10.54 19.15
N VAL A 102 -5.55 11.75 19.15
CA VAL A 102 -4.74 12.97 19.15
C VAL A 102 -4.00 13.10 20.48
N PRO A 103 -2.65 13.20 20.48
CA PRO A 103 -1.89 13.28 21.71
C PRO A 103 -2.30 14.50 22.56
N LYS A 104 -2.34 14.35 23.88
CA LYS A 104 -2.77 15.42 24.81
C LYS A 104 -1.98 16.72 24.68
N PHE A 105 -0.74 16.65 24.18
CA PHE A 105 0.12 17.82 23.96
C PHE A 105 -0.14 18.52 22.63
N CYS A 106 -0.90 17.93 21.72
CA CYS A 106 -1.16 18.49 20.40
C CYS A 106 -2.38 19.42 20.45
N LYS A 107 -2.15 20.70 20.14
CA LYS A 107 -3.23 21.66 19.89
C LYS A 107 -3.74 21.47 18.46
N ARG A 108 -5.04 21.21 18.32
CA ARG A 108 -5.71 21.28 17.00
C ARG A 108 -5.91 22.74 16.61
N TYR A 109 -5.38 23.12 15.45
CA TYR A 109 -5.52 24.45 14.84
C TYR A 109 -6.63 24.48 13.79
N ALA A 110 -7.01 23.34 13.23
CA ALA A 110 -8.10 23.20 12.26
C ALA A 110 -8.84 21.86 12.41
N ARG A 111 -9.91 21.69 11.64
CA ARG A 111 -10.68 20.44 11.49
C ARG A 111 -10.79 20.06 10.02
N VAL A 112 -9.65 19.92 9.37
CA VAL A 112 -9.59 19.65 7.92
C VAL A 112 -10.29 18.34 7.55
N GLY A 113 -10.28 17.36 8.47
CA GLY A 113 -10.97 16.09 8.27
C GLY A 113 -12.47 16.21 8.03
N ASP A 114 -13.13 17.26 8.55
CA ASP A 114 -14.57 17.45 8.36
C ASP A 114 -14.86 17.78 6.88
N ALA A 115 -14.11 18.72 6.30
CA ALA A 115 -14.22 19.08 4.88
C ALA A 115 -13.82 17.93 3.95
N VAL A 116 -12.81 17.14 4.33
CA VAL A 116 -12.43 15.92 3.59
C VAL A 116 -13.57 14.91 3.59
N ALA A 117 -14.18 14.65 4.75
CA ALA A 117 -15.29 13.70 4.88
C ALA A 117 -16.51 14.16 4.05
N GLU A 118 -16.83 15.45 4.09
CA GLU A 118 -17.90 16.05 3.29
C GLU A 118 -17.66 15.84 1.78
N GLY A 119 -16.47 16.19 1.28
CA GLY A 119 -16.15 16.02 -0.14
C GLY A 119 -16.19 14.56 -0.60
N LEU A 120 -15.74 13.62 0.24
CA LEU A 120 -15.81 12.18 -0.06
C LEU A 120 -17.23 11.65 -0.07
N GLU A 121 -18.09 12.11 0.85
CA GLU A 121 -19.50 11.70 0.86
C GLU A 121 -20.26 12.29 -0.34
N GLN A 122 -19.99 13.55 -0.71
CA GLN A 122 -20.56 14.15 -1.91
C GLN A 122 -20.15 13.38 -3.17
N PHE A 123 -18.86 13.07 -3.33
CA PHE A 123 -18.39 12.25 -4.45
C PHE A 123 -19.10 10.88 -4.51
N LYS A 124 -19.26 10.21 -3.35
CA LYS A 124 -19.98 8.94 -3.26
C LYS A 124 -21.44 9.08 -3.67
N GLN A 125 -22.12 10.17 -3.26
CA GLN A 125 -23.49 10.45 -3.66
C GLN A 125 -23.59 10.69 -5.16
N ASP A 126 -22.67 11.46 -5.73
CA ASP A 126 -22.69 11.80 -7.14
C ASP A 126 -22.48 10.55 -8.03
N VAL A 127 -21.55 9.68 -7.65
CA VAL A 127 -21.31 8.39 -8.35
C VAL A 127 -22.51 7.46 -8.22
N LYS A 128 -23.08 7.31 -7.02
CA LYS A 128 -24.25 6.44 -6.81
C LYS A 128 -25.51 6.97 -7.47
N GLY A 129 -25.66 8.29 -7.53
CA GLY A 129 -26.76 8.98 -8.20
C GLY A 129 -26.60 9.07 -9.70
N GLY A 130 -25.41 8.75 -10.24
CA GLY A 130 -25.10 8.87 -11.67
C GLY A 130 -24.94 10.31 -12.17
N SER A 131 -24.85 11.30 -11.27
CA SER A 131 -24.54 12.68 -11.65
C SER A 131 -23.06 12.90 -11.94
N PHE A 132 -22.18 12.04 -11.40
CA PHE A 132 -20.76 12.00 -11.72
C PHE A 132 -20.32 10.64 -12.29
N PRO A 133 -19.54 10.62 -13.38
CA PRO A 133 -19.16 11.79 -14.20
C PRO A 133 -20.33 12.29 -15.05
N GLY A 134 -20.56 13.61 -15.04
CA GLY A 134 -21.44 14.28 -15.99
C GLY A 134 -20.71 14.68 -17.28
N GLU A 135 -21.40 15.37 -18.19
CA GLU A 135 -20.84 15.79 -19.48
C GLU A 135 -19.61 16.71 -19.32
N GLU A 136 -19.65 17.66 -18.38
CA GLU A 136 -18.53 18.57 -18.08
C GLU A 136 -17.26 17.81 -17.66
N PHE A 137 -17.43 16.66 -16.99
CA PHE A 137 -16.34 15.80 -16.53
C PHE A 137 -16.01 14.66 -17.51
N SER A 138 -16.63 14.67 -18.70
CA SER A 138 -16.43 13.69 -19.77
C SER A 138 -15.94 14.36 -21.07
N PRO A 139 -14.75 15.00 -21.05
CA PRO A 139 -14.30 15.84 -22.17
C PRO A 139 -13.82 15.04 -23.39
N TYR A 140 -13.53 13.75 -23.24
CA TYR A 140 -12.99 12.91 -24.29
C TYR A 140 -14.14 12.27 -25.07
N LYS A 141 -14.41 12.76 -26.29
CA LYS A 141 -15.47 12.26 -27.16
C LYS A 141 -14.89 11.72 -28.46
N MET A 142 -15.50 10.66 -28.99
CA MET A 142 -15.29 10.27 -30.39
C MET A 142 -16.01 11.25 -31.31
N THR A 143 -15.56 11.32 -32.57
CA THR A 143 -16.43 11.90 -33.60
C THR A 143 -17.58 10.95 -33.87
N GLU A 144 -18.71 11.48 -34.33
CA GLU A 144 -19.89 10.66 -34.65
C GLU A 144 -19.57 9.53 -35.64
N ALA A 145 -18.68 9.79 -36.62
CA ALA A 145 -18.25 8.78 -37.59
C ALA A 145 -17.45 7.63 -36.93
N GLU A 146 -16.56 7.96 -36.00
CA GLU A 146 -15.75 6.96 -35.28
C GLU A 146 -16.59 6.17 -34.27
N GLU A 147 -17.59 6.80 -33.65
CA GLU A 147 -18.54 6.12 -32.75
C GLU A 147 -19.35 5.06 -33.52
N ILE A 148 -19.87 5.41 -34.70
CA ILE A 148 -20.58 4.47 -35.59
C ILE A 148 -19.63 3.34 -36.05
N ALA A 149 -18.39 3.67 -36.42
CA ALA A 149 -17.42 2.66 -36.83
C ALA A 149 -17.10 1.69 -35.68
N PHE A 150 -16.96 2.22 -34.46
CA PHE A 150 -16.71 1.43 -33.26
C PHE A 150 -17.86 0.47 -32.95
N ASP A 151 -19.11 0.93 -33.01
CA ASP A 151 -20.29 0.08 -32.79
C ASP A 151 -20.38 -1.08 -33.80
N ASN A 152 -20.07 -0.79 -35.07
CA ASN A 152 -20.04 -1.82 -36.11
C ASN A 152 -18.95 -2.87 -35.85
N LEU A 153 -17.76 -2.45 -35.42
CA LEU A 153 -16.67 -3.36 -35.05
C LEU A 153 -17.08 -4.26 -33.88
N LEU A 154 -17.72 -3.70 -32.84
CA LEU A 154 -18.22 -4.48 -31.70
C LEU A 154 -19.28 -5.51 -32.12
N ALA A 155 -20.21 -5.14 -32.99
CA ALA A 155 -21.22 -6.06 -33.51
C ALA A 155 -20.58 -7.21 -34.30
N GLN A 156 -19.57 -6.90 -35.13
CA GLN A 156 -18.84 -7.92 -35.88
C GLN A 156 -18.03 -8.85 -34.97
N ASP A 157 -17.38 -8.31 -33.94
CA ASP A 157 -16.66 -9.10 -32.93
C ASP A 157 -17.57 -10.02 -32.12
N ALA A 158 -18.80 -9.58 -31.82
CA ALA A 158 -19.79 -10.43 -31.16
C ALA A 158 -20.20 -11.61 -32.05
N MET A 159 -20.50 -11.36 -33.33
CA MET A 159 -20.82 -12.41 -34.30
C MET A 159 -19.65 -13.39 -34.51
N ASN A 160 -18.42 -12.86 -34.56
CA ASN A 160 -17.22 -13.68 -34.70
C ASN A 160 -17.01 -14.56 -33.46
N ARG A 161 -17.20 -14.02 -32.24
CA ARG A 161 -17.14 -14.80 -30.99
C ARG A 161 -18.19 -15.90 -30.94
N GLU A 162 -19.41 -15.63 -31.40
CA GLU A 162 -20.49 -16.63 -31.44
C GLU A 162 -20.18 -17.73 -32.46
N LYS A 163 -19.75 -17.37 -33.67
CA LYS A 163 -19.30 -18.34 -34.69
C LYS A 163 -18.12 -19.18 -34.20
N SER A 164 -17.16 -18.58 -33.50
CA SER A 164 -16.02 -19.31 -32.92
C SER A 164 -16.46 -20.29 -31.83
N LYS A 165 -17.45 -19.92 -30.99
CA LYS A 165 -18.06 -20.85 -30.02
C LYS A 165 -18.82 -21.97 -30.71
N ASP A 166 -19.58 -21.69 -31.76
CA ASP A 166 -20.30 -22.69 -32.55
C ASP A 166 -19.34 -23.66 -33.24
N VAL A 167 -18.24 -23.16 -33.80
CA VAL A 167 -17.19 -24.00 -34.42
C VAL A 167 -16.50 -24.85 -33.35
N ALA A 168 -16.17 -24.28 -32.19
CA ALA A 168 -15.61 -25.04 -31.08
C ALA A 168 -16.58 -26.12 -30.55
N ALA A 169 -17.87 -25.80 -30.42
CA ALA A 169 -18.91 -26.74 -29.99
C ALA A 169 -19.17 -27.84 -31.03
N ARG A 170 -19.06 -27.54 -32.34
CA ARG A 170 -19.14 -28.55 -33.40
C ARG A 170 -17.93 -29.48 -33.41
N ARG A 171 -16.70 -28.96 -33.24
CA ARG A 171 -15.49 -29.79 -33.11
C ARG A 171 -15.58 -30.76 -31.92
N LEU A 172 -16.04 -30.29 -30.77
CA LEU A 172 -16.24 -31.14 -29.60
C LEU A 172 -17.25 -32.27 -29.86
N LYS A 173 -18.36 -31.97 -30.58
CA LYS A 173 -19.33 -33.01 -30.97
C LYS A 173 -18.80 -33.97 -32.02
N GLU A 174 -18.00 -33.49 -32.98
CA GLU A 174 -17.35 -34.32 -34.00
C GLU A 174 -16.28 -35.23 -33.38
N GLU A 175 -15.51 -34.74 -32.39
CA GLU A 175 -14.56 -35.54 -31.61
C GLU A 175 -15.26 -36.59 -30.75
N ASP A 176 -16.35 -36.23 -30.06
CA ASP A 176 -17.21 -37.17 -29.32
C ASP A 176 -17.85 -38.22 -30.25
N GLU A 177 -18.32 -37.83 -31.44
CA GLU A 177 -18.85 -38.75 -32.44
C GLU A 177 -17.77 -39.69 -33.00
N TYR A 178 -16.56 -39.19 -33.27
CA TYR A 178 -15.43 -39.99 -33.76
C TYR A 178 -14.93 -41.00 -32.71
N GLU A 179 -14.86 -40.61 -31.43
CA GLU A 179 -14.59 -41.54 -30.32
C GLU A 179 -15.72 -42.57 -30.17
N SER A 180 -17.00 -42.16 -30.31
CA SER A 180 -18.14 -43.08 -30.21
C SER A 180 -18.20 -44.11 -31.36
N LEU A 181 -17.83 -43.71 -32.57
CA LEU A 181 -17.75 -44.57 -33.76
C LEU A 181 -16.58 -45.57 -33.66
N ASN A 182 -15.43 -45.14 -33.12
CA ASN A 182 -14.28 -46.02 -32.87
C ASN A 182 -14.46 -46.96 -31.68
N LEU A 183 -15.37 -46.66 -30.73
CA LEU A 183 -15.67 -47.57 -29.62
C LEU A 183 -16.55 -48.77 -30.04
N TYR A 184 -17.34 -48.64 -31.11
CA TYR A 184 -18.32 -49.66 -31.53
C TYR A 184 -18.15 -50.19 -32.97
N GLY A 185 -17.21 -49.68 -33.76
CA GLY A 185 -17.05 -50.05 -35.18
C GLY A 185 -15.67 -50.59 -35.56
N GLY A 186 -15.49 -51.91 -35.52
CA GLY A 186 -14.66 -52.59 -36.53
C GLY A 186 -13.33 -53.20 -36.06
N SER A 187 -13.40 -54.31 -35.33
CA SER A 187 -12.36 -55.34 -35.35
C SER A 187 -12.72 -56.36 -36.45
N SER A 188 -12.00 -56.39 -37.57
CA SER A 188 -11.85 -57.60 -38.42
C SER A 188 -10.93 -57.40 -39.64
N ASN A 189 -10.09 -58.44 -39.86
CA ASN A 189 -9.21 -58.76 -40.99
C ASN A 189 -7.94 -57.90 -41.12
N GLY A 190 -6.71 -58.41 -40.92
CA GLY A 190 -6.21 -59.75 -41.20
C GLY A 190 -5.84 -59.88 -42.67
N ASN A 191 -4.60 -59.54 -43.04
CA ASN A 191 -3.88 -60.29 -44.06
C ASN A 191 -2.37 -60.08 -43.94
N ASP A 192 -1.69 -61.21 -43.85
CA ASP A 192 -0.25 -61.39 -43.95
C ASP A 192 0.30 -60.78 -45.24
N ASN A 193 1.52 -60.24 -45.17
CA ASN A 193 2.55 -60.72 -46.08
C ASN A 193 3.96 -60.47 -45.55
N ASP A 194 4.64 -61.61 -45.49
CA ASP A 194 6.01 -61.92 -45.16
C ASP A 194 7.01 -61.38 -46.19
N ASN A 195 8.28 -61.38 -45.78
CA ASN A 195 9.56 -61.07 -46.43
C ASN A 195 10.22 -59.82 -45.86
N GLY A 196 11.32 -59.90 -45.11
CA GLY A 196 12.30 -60.97 -45.03
C GLY A 196 13.68 -60.37 -45.19
N ASN A 197 14.46 -60.51 -44.12
CA ASN A 197 15.91 -60.69 -44.10
C ASN A 197 16.82 -59.47 -43.90
N GLY A 198 17.58 -59.53 -42.80
CA GLY A 198 19.04 -59.44 -42.91
C GLY A 198 19.76 -58.55 -41.89
N SER A 199 20.21 -59.17 -40.79
CA SER A 199 21.48 -58.92 -40.06
C SER A 199 21.79 -57.53 -39.48
N ALA A 200 22.50 -57.35 -38.38
CA ALA A 200 23.00 -58.11 -37.24
C ALA A 200 23.88 -57.12 -36.46
N ASN A 201 24.03 -57.34 -35.15
CA ASN A 201 24.97 -56.68 -34.22
C ASN A 201 24.61 -55.24 -33.83
N GLY A 202 24.69 -54.80 -32.59
CA GLY A 202 25.24 -55.42 -31.39
C GLY A 202 25.61 -54.31 -30.39
N ASP A 203 25.08 -54.44 -29.18
CA ASP A 203 25.73 -54.15 -27.89
C ASP A 203 26.02 -52.71 -27.40
N ASN A 204 25.97 -52.63 -26.05
CA ASN A 204 26.29 -51.59 -25.06
C ASN A 204 25.31 -50.42 -24.84
N SER A 205 24.60 -50.33 -23.70
CA SER A 205 24.96 -50.30 -22.27
C SER A 205 25.38 -48.92 -21.73
N THR A 206 24.69 -48.51 -20.65
CA THR A 206 24.98 -47.44 -19.67
C THR A 206 24.94 -45.99 -20.19
N LYS A 207 24.28 -45.02 -19.56
CA LYS A 207 23.84 -44.77 -18.17
C LYS A 207 22.49 -44.07 -18.15
#